data_AF-F6I1D5-F1
#
_entry.id   AF-F6I1D5-F1
#
_cell.length_a   1.000
_cell.length_b   1.000
_cell.length_c   1.000
_cell.angle_alpha   90.00
_cell.angle_beta   90.00
_cell.angle_gamma   90.00
#
_symmetry.space_group_name_H-M   'P 1'
#
loop_
_entity.id
_entity.type
_entity.pdbx_description
1 polymer ?
#
loop_
_entity_poly.entity_id
_entity_poly.type
_entity_poly.pdbx_seq_one_letter_code
_entity_poly.pdbx_strand_id
1 'polypeptide(L)'
;MASPYPIKNVVVLVQENRSFDHMLGWMKSLNPEINGVTGAESNPISTSDQNSVRVQFGDGAVYVEPDPGHSFQAIYEQIFGQPWSADNGVLAPTMEGFVQEAERQKKGLSETVMNGYKPEALAVYRELVGEFGVCDRWFASLPASTQPNRLYVHSATSHGATGNDTEKLIKGYPQKTIFESLEESGFSFGIYYQDPPATLFYRINFHD
;
A
#
# COMPACT_ATOMS: atom_id res chain seq x y z
N MET A 1 20.40 -23.55 -20.99
CA MET A 1 19.28 -23.52 -21.97
C MET A 1 18.70 -22.12 -21.97
N ALA A 2 18.43 -21.52 -23.12
CA ALA A 2 17.80 -20.19 -23.18
C ALA A 2 16.38 -20.27 -22.58
N SER A 3 16.06 -19.38 -21.63
CA SER A 3 14.72 -19.32 -21.03
C SER A 3 13.66 -19.13 -22.13
N PRO A 4 12.56 -19.91 -22.13
CA PRO A 4 11.50 -19.84 -23.14
C PRO A 4 10.68 -18.54 -23.06
N TYR A 5 10.86 -17.75 -22.00
CA TYR A 5 10.17 -16.49 -21.81
C TYR A 5 10.89 -15.35 -22.55
N PRO A 6 10.16 -14.48 -23.27
CA PRO A 6 10.75 -13.35 -23.97
C PRO A 6 11.33 -12.30 -22.99
N ILE A 7 10.80 -12.23 -21.76
CA ILE A 7 11.27 -11.31 -20.72
C ILE A 7 12.60 -11.81 -20.14
N LYS A 8 13.64 -10.98 -20.24
CA LYS A 8 14.99 -11.27 -19.71
C LYS A 8 15.38 -10.43 -18.51
N ASN A 9 14.75 -9.27 -18.34
CA ASN A 9 15.01 -8.34 -17.26
C ASN A 9 13.68 -7.93 -16.64
N VAL A 10 13.61 -7.90 -15.32
CA VAL A 10 12.45 -7.42 -14.55
C VAL A 10 12.92 -6.28 -13.69
N VAL A 11 12.27 -5.12 -13.83
CA VAL A 11 12.52 -3.95 -12.99
C VAL A 11 11.30 -3.75 -12.10
N VAL A 12 11.50 -3.73 -10.79
CA VAL A 12 10.44 -3.51 -9.80
C VAL A 12 10.66 -2.16 -9.16
N LEU A 13 9.81 -1.18 -9.51
CA LEU A 13 9.76 0.12 -8.85
C LEU A 13 8.81 0.03 -7.65
N VAL A 14 9.37 0.08 -6.45
CA VAL A 14 8.59 0.07 -5.20
C VAL A 14 8.41 1.51 -4.72
N GLN A 15 7.15 1.95 -4.64
CA GLN A 15 6.76 3.27 -4.17
C GLN A 15 6.15 3.18 -2.76
N GLU A 16 5.78 4.33 -2.18
CA GLU A 16 5.39 4.42 -0.77
C GLU A 16 4.05 5.14 -0.55
N ASN A 17 3.29 4.63 0.42
CA ASN A 17 2.16 5.28 1.10
C ASN A 17 1.08 5.91 0.19
N ARG A 18 0.64 5.20 -0.85
CA ARG A 18 -0.49 5.64 -1.69
C ARG A 18 -1.44 4.48 -1.99
N SER A 19 -2.74 4.68 -1.78
CA SER A 19 -3.77 3.70 -2.13
C SER A 19 -4.10 3.73 -3.63
N PHE A 20 -4.76 2.68 -4.11
CA PHE A 20 -5.17 2.59 -5.50
C PHE A 20 -6.09 3.75 -5.91
N ASP A 21 -7.17 3.98 -5.17
CA ASP A 21 -8.13 5.05 -5.50
C ASP A 21 -7.51 6.45 -5.44
N HIS A 22 -6.52 6.65 -4.57
CA HIS A 22 -5.82 7.92 -4.47
C HIS A 22 -4.97 8.24 -5.71
N MET A 23 -4.35 7.24 -6.35
CA MET A 23 -3.48 7.45 -7.51
C MET A 23 -4.17 7.17 -8.85
N LEU A 24 -4.97 6.12 -8.91
CA LEU A 24 -5.51 5.54 -10.14
C LEU A 24 -7.04 5.50 -10.17
N GLY A 25 -7.73 5.85 -9.08
CA GLY A 25 -9.20 5.80 -9.00
C GLY A 25 -9.86 6.56 -10.16
N TRP A 26 -9.46 7.81 -10.37
CA TRP A 26 -10.01 8.66 -11.44
C TRP A 26 -9.48 8.35 -12.85
N MET A 27 -8.47 7.47 -12.97
CA MET A 27 -7.98 7.00 -14.28
C MET A 27 -9.01 6.13 -14.99
N LYS A 28 -10.07 5.69 -14.30
CA LYS A 28 -11.26 5.06 -14.91
C LYS A 28 -11.85 5.91 -16.05
N SER A 29 -11.73 7.23 -15.97
CA SER A 29 -12.16 8.15 -17.04
C SER A 29 -11.35 8.00 -18.34
N LEU A 30 -10.11 7.50 -18.26
CA LEU A 30 -9.25 7.20 -19.41
C LEU A 30 -9.39 5.76 -19.86
N ASN A 31 -9.43 4.83 -18.91
CA ASN A 31 -9.63 3.40 -19.17
C ASN A 31 -10.81 2.88 -18.32
N PRO A 32 -12.01 2.76 -18.92
CA PRO A 32 -13.22 2.30 -18.21
C PRO A 32 -13.14 0.88 -17.63
N GLU A 33 -12.19 0.05 -18.09
CA GLU A 33 -11.98 -1.30 -17.57
C GLU A 33 -11.35 -1.29 -16.17
N ILE A 34 -10.73 -0.19 -15.77
CA ILE A 34 -10.18 -0.03 -14.42
C ILE A 34 -11.31 -0.05 -13.39
N ASN A 35 -11.14 -0.89 -12.37
CA ASN A 35 -11.95 -0.88 -11.15
C ASN A 35 -11.62 0.31 -10.24
N GLY A 36 -11.83 1.52 -10.76
CA GLY A 36 -11.65 2.79 -10.04
C GLY A 36 -12.97 3.42 -9.59
N VAL A 37 -12.87 4.64 -9.07
CA VAL A 37 -13.98 5.38 -8.46
C VAL A 37 -15.00 5.89 -9.50
N THR A 38 -16.22 6.06 -9.04
CA THR A 38 -17.37 6.51 -9.83
C THR A 38 -17.86 7.91 -9.45
N GLY A 39 -17.40 8.42 -8.31
CA GLY A 39 -17.88 9.66 -7.69
C GLY A 39 -19.08 9.46 -6.78
N ALA A 40 -19.48 8.21 -6.52
CA ALA A 40 -20.52 7.86 -5.55
C ALA A 40 -19.93 7.39 -4.20
N GLU A 41 -18.61 7.19 -4.14
CA GLU A 41 -17.90 6.70 -2.98
C GLU A 41 -17.91 7.75 -1.86
N SER A 42 -18.21 7.31 -0.64
CA SER A 42 -18.24 8.20 0.52
C SER A 42 -18.04 7.42 1.81
N ASN A 43 -17.63 8.11 2.87
CA ASN A 43 -17.48 7.54 4.21
C ASN A 43 -18.14 8.45 5.27
N PRO A 44 -18.80 7.89 6.30
CA PRO A 44 -19.38 8.66 7.38
C PRO A 44 -18.30 9.24 8.31
N ILE A 45 -18.57 10.39 8.94
CA ILE A 45 -17.70 10.93 10.00
C ILE A 45 -17.67 10.01 11.22
N SER A 46 -18.78 9.30 11.49
CA SER A 46 -18.88 8.33 12.57
C SER A 46 -19.62 7.09 12.08
N THR A 47 -18.99 5.92 12.23
CA THR A 47 -19.56 4.64 11.81
C THR A 47 -20.62 4.10 12.76
N SER A 48 -20.71 4.66 13.98
CA SER A 48 -21.72 4.28 14.97
C SER A 48 -23.01 5.12 14.87
N ASP A 49 -23.00 6.21 14.11
CA ASP A 49 -24.16 7.08 13.88
C ASP A 49 -24.76 6.84 12.48
N GLN A 50 -25.98 6.30 12.46
CA GLN A 50 -26.71 6.02 11.21
C GLN A 50 -27.07 7.29 10.42
N ASN A 51 -27.11 8.46 11.08
CA ASN A 51 -27.39 9.75 10.44
C ASN A 51 -26.10 10.57 10.25
N SER A 52 -24.92 9.94 10.37
CA SER A 52 -23.65 10.64 10.25
C SER A 52 -23.52 11.33 8.89
N VAL A 53 -23.02 12.56 8.91
CA VAL A 53 -22.63 13.27 7.69
C VAL A 53 -21.57 12.44 6.97
N ARG A 54 -21.74 12.29 5.65
CA ARG A 54 -20.79 11.55 4.79
C ARG A 54 -19.91 12.53 4.03
N VAL A 55 -18.62 12.23 4.00
CA VAL A 55 -17.63 12.91 3.17
C VAL A 55 -17.55 12.15 1.84
N GLN A 56 -17.76 12.85 0.74
CA GLN A 56 -17.66 12.29 -0.61
C GLN A 56 -16.20 12.15 -1.03
N PHE A 57 -15.89 11.12 -1.80
CA PHE A 57 -14.58 10.98 -2.42
C PHE A 57 -14.46 11.94 -3.60
N GLY A 58 -13.51 12.85 -3.51
CA GLY A 58 -13.26 13.88 -4.51
C GLY A 58 -12.03 13.62 -5.37
N ASP A 59 -11.74 14.60 -6.21
CA ASP A 59 -10.67 14.60 -7.20
C ASP A 59 -9.63 15.71 -6.95
N GLY A 60 -9.66 16.28 -5.74
CA GLY A 60 -8.83 17.41 -5.30
C GLY A 60 -7.56 16.98 -4.56
N ALA A 61 -7.00 15.80 -4.86
CA ALA A 61 -5.81 15.34 -4.16
C ALA A 61 -4.63 16.29 -4.39
N VAL A 62 -3.90 16.54 -3.30
CA VAL A 62 -2.70 17.35 -3.25
C VAL A 62 -1.64 16.62 -2.44
N TYR A 63 -0.47 17.23 -2.29
CA TYR A 63 0.52 16.73 -1.34
C TYR A 63 -0.11 16.59 0.06
N VAL A 64 -0.01 15.39 0.63
CA VAL A 64 -0.69 15.01 1.86
C VAL A 64 0.22 15.27 3.06
N GLU A 65 -0.18 16.22 3.90
CA GLU A 65 0.42 16.45 5.22
C GLU A 65 -0.66 16.91 6.23
N PRO A 66 -0.83 16.23 7.39
CA PRO A 66 -0.04 15.10 7.88
C PRO A 66 -0.31 13.80 7.11
N ASP A 67 0.63 12.86 7.22
CA ASP A 67 0.51 11.52 6.68
C ASP A 67 -0.64 10.76 7.38
N PRO A 68 -1.56 10.11 6.64
CA PRO A 68 -2.62 9.32 7.23
C PRO A 68 -2.05 8.07 7.92
N GLY A 69 -2.70 7.70 9.02
CA GLY A 69 -2.46 6.44 9.73
C GLY A 69 -2.41 5.23 8.80
N HIS A 70 -1.26 4.57 8.83
CA HIS A 70 -0.94 3.37 8.06
C HIS A 70 -0.35 2.28 8.97
N SER A 71 -0.72 2.32 10.26
CA SER A 71 -0.47 1.23 11.20
C SER A 71 -1.51 0.12 11.00
N PHE A 72 -1.24 -1.06 11.53
CA PHE A 72 -2.22 -2.14 11.54
C PHE A 72 -3.53 -1.72 12.21
N GLN A 73 -3.46 -0.99 13.32
CA GLN A 73 -4.63 -0.52 14.06
C GLN A 73 -5.44 0.51 13.27
N ALA A 74 -4.76 1.45 12.59
CA ALA A 74 -5.40 2.45 11.74
C ALA A 74 -6.11 1.78 10.56
N ILE A 75 -5.39 0.92 9.82
CA ILE A 75 -5.95 0.22 8.66
C ILE A 75 -7.11 -0.70 9.07
N TYR A 76 -7.01 -1.34 10.24
CA TYR A 76 -8.12 -2.12 10.78
C TYR A 76 -9.37 -1.26 10.98
N GLU A 77 -9.24 -0.09 11.61
CA GLU A 77 -10.38 0.82 11.79
C GLU A 77 -10.93 1.31 10.46
N GLN A 78 -10.08 1.64 9.49
CA GLN A 78 -10.49 2.05 8.14
C GLN A 78 -11.34 0.98 7.44
N ILE A 79 -10.92 -0.28 7.52
CA ILE A 79 -11.59 -1.42 6.86
C ILE A 79 -12.87 -1.84 7.59
N PHE A 80 -12.83 -1.93 8.91
CA PHE A 80 -13.93 -2.52 9.71
C PHE A 80 -14.84 -1.48 10.36
N GLY A 81 -14.49 -0.19 10.26
CA GLY A 81 -15.23 0.91 10.87
C GLY A 81 -15.16 0.93 12.39
N GLN A 82 -14.31 0.12 13.02
CA GLN A 82 -14.20 0.00 14.47
C GLN A 82 -12.73 -0.06 14.90
N PRO A 83 -12.35 0.59 16.02
CA PRO A 83 -10.99 0.54 16.51
C PRO A 83 -10.58 -0.90 16.79
N TRP A 84 -9.32 -1.24 16.51
CA TRP A 84 -8.81 -2.56 16.82
C TRP A 84 -8.78 -2.82 18.34
N SER A 85 -9.26 -4.00 18.75
CA SER A 85 -9.12 -4.56 20.09
C SER A 85 -8.83 -6.05 19.99
N ALA A 86 -8.12 -6.60 20.99
CA ALA A 86 -7.87 -8.04 21.11
C ALA A 86 -9.17 -8.85 21.26
N ASP A 87 -10.23 -8.22 21.78
CA ASP A 87 -11.54 -8.83 22.00
C ASP A 87 -12.49 -8.66 20.80
N ASN A 88 -12.06 -7.98 19.74
CA ASN A 88 -12.89 -7.84 18.54
C ASN A 88 -13.14 -9.21 17.92
N GLY A 89 -14.42 -9.54 17.72
CA GLY A 89 -14.82 -10.70 16.94
C GLY A 89 -14.52 -10.52 15.45
N VAL A 90 -15.04 -11.46 14.65
CA VAL A 90 -14.99 -11.34 13.19
C VAL A 90 -15.99 -10.25 12.76
N LEU A 91 -15.47 -9.12 12.29
CA LEU A 91 -16.25 -8.01 11.76
C LEU A 91 -16.35 -8.10 10.23
N ALA A 92 -17.43 -7.60 9.66
CA ALA A 92 -17.54 -7.43 8.22
C ALA A 92 -16.68 -6.22 7.78
N PRO A 93 -15.92 -6.31 6.69
CA PRO A 93 -15.11 -5.19 6.19
C PRO A 93 -16.01 -4.19 5.44
N THR A 94 -16.59 -3.23 6.17
CA THR A 94 -17.54 -2.25 5.61
C THR A 94 -16.87 -1.18 4.75
N MET A 95 -15.55 -0.96 4.91
CA MET A 95 -14.79 0.11 4.28
C MET A 95 -15.33 1.52 4.62
N GLU A 96 -15.98 1.67 5.77
CA GLU A 96 -16.61 2.93 6.21
C GLU A 96 -15.79 3.73 7.24
N GLY A 97 -14.62 3.24 7.66
CA GLY A 97 -13.86 3.84 8.74
C GLY A 97 -12.84 4.90 8.35
N PHE A 98 -12.62 5.18 7.07
CA PHE A 98 -11.51 6.05 6.60
C PHE A 98 -11.62 7.48 7.14
N VAL A 99 -12.82 8.06 7.07
CA VAL A 99 -13.08 9.43 7.55
C VAL A 99 -13.02 9.48 9.08
N GLN A 100 -13.64 8.51 9.77
CA GLN A 100 -13.61 8.45 11.23
C GLN A 100 -12.18 8.36 11.77
N GLU A 101 -11.37 7.47 11.19
CA GLU A 101 -9.99 7.23 11.60
C GLU A 101 -9.12 8.48 11.35
N ALA A 102 -9.30 9.13 10.19
CA ALA A 102 -8.62 10.38 9.86
C ALA A 102 -8.99 11.54 10.82
N GLU A 103 -10.29 11.73 11.10
CA GLU A 103 -10.75 12.78 12.03
C GLU A 103 -10.23 12.58 13.47
N ARG A 104 -10.03 11.32 13.89
CA ARG A 104 -9.43 10.99 15.19
C ARG A 104 -7.95 11.31 15.26
N GLN A 105 -7.22 11.16 14.16
CA GLN A 105 -5.81 11.56 14.11
C GLN A 105 -5.65 13.08 14.12
N LYS A 106 -6.40 13.77 13.26
CA LYS A 106 -6.41 15.23 13.18
C LYS A 106 -7.73 15.70 12.60
N LYS A 107 -8.40 16.59 13.32
CA LYS A 107 -9.62 17.23 12.85
C LYS A 107 -9.42 17.88 11.48
N GLY A 108 -10.29 17.54 10.52
CA GLY A 108 -10.23 18.02 9.13
C GLY A 108 -9.34 17.20 8.20
N LEU A 109 -8.64 16.17 8.69
CA LEU A 109 -7.85 15.28 7.84
C LEU A 109 -8.72 14.45 6.87
N SER A 110 -10.02 14.32 7.16
CA SER A 110 -10.98 13.64 6.29
C SER A 110 -11.00 14.19 4.87
N GLU A 111 -10.86 15.50 4.70
CA GLU A 111 -10.80 16.14 3.38
C GLU A 111 -9.57 15.66 2.60
N THR A 112 -8.42 15.52 3.25
CA THR A 112 -7.20 15.06 2.59
C THR A 112 -7.27 13.58 2.19
N VAL A 113 -7.82 12.71 3.05
CA VAL A 113 -7.88 11.26 2.78
C VAL A 113 -8.97 10.89 1.77
N MET A 114 -10.05 11.66 1.68
CA MET A 114 -11.17 11.42 0.76
C MET A 114 -10.97 12.11 -0.59
N ASN A 115 -9.75 12.15 -1.12
CA ASN A 115 -9.47 12.69 -2.44
C ASN A 115 -8.44 11.83 -3.19
N GLY A 116 -8.66 11.69 -4.50
CA GLY A 116 -7.72 11.07 -5.43
C GLY A 116 -7.24 12.06 -6.50
N TYR A 117 -6.16 11.73 -7.21
CA TYR A 117 -5.63 12.57 -8.27
C TYR A 117 -6.40 12.39 -9.57
N LYS A 118 -6.68 13.50 -10.25
CA LYS A 118 -7.10 13.47 -11.65
C LYS A 118 -5.97 13.01 -12.56
N PRO A 119 -6.28 12.43 -13.74
CA PRO A 119 -5.26 12.07 -14.71
C PRO A 119 -4.32 13.20 -15.10
N GLU A 120 -4.81 14.44 -15.20
CA GLU A 120 -4.01 15.61 -15.59
C GLU A 120 -2.97 15.98 -14.54
N ALA A 121 -3.20 15.64 -13.27
CA ALA A 121 -2.27 15.91 -12.18
C ALA A 121 -1.09 14.90 -12.15
N LEU A 122 -1.26 13.73 -12.79
CA LEU A 122 -0.27 12.65 -12.81
C LEU A 122 0.07 12.23 -14.24
N ALA A 123 0.65 13.15 -15.01
CA ALA A 123 0.94 12.97 -16.44
C ALA A 123 1.67 11.64 -16.75
N VAL A 124 2.65 11.24 -15.95
CA VAL A 124 3.37 9.96 -16.16
C VAL A 124 2.44 8.76 -15.98
N TYR A 125 1.62 8.73 -14.93
CA TYR A 125 0.69 7.64 -14.70
C TYR A 125 -0.41 7.58 -15.75
N ARG A 126 -0.89 8.73 -16.21
CA ARG A 126 -1.83 8.83 -17.31
C ARG A 126 -1.32 8.10 -18.55
N GLU A 127 -0.07 8.34 -18.97
CA GLU A 127 0.52 7.63 -20.12
C GLU A 127 0.72 6.14 -19.82
N LEU A 128 1.20 5.76 -18.63
CA LEU A 128 1.38 4.36 -18.26
C LEU A 128 0.07 3.56 -18.28
N VAL A 129 -1.02 4.16 -17.80
CA VAL A 129 -2.35 3.55 -17.82
C VAL A 129 -2.89 3.40 -19.25
N GLY A 130 -2.58 4.35 -20.14
CA GLY A 130 -3.01 4.30 -21.53
C GLY A 130 -2.28 3.25 -22.38
N GLU A 131 -1.01 2.99 -22.06
CA GLU A 131 -0.12 2.18 -22.91
C GLU A 131 0.22 0.79 -22.32
N PHE A 132 -0.04 0.56 -21.03
CA PHE A 132 0.34 -0.69 -20.34
C PHE A 132 -0.82 -1.30 -19.53
N GLY A 133 -0.63 -2.56 -19.14
CA GLY A 133 -1.58 -3.26 -18.28
C GLY A 133 -1.58 -2.74 -16.84
N VAL A 134 -2.77 -2.62 -16.26
CA VAL A 134 -2.98 -2.22 -14.87
C VAL A 134 -3.53 -3.40 -14.08
N CYS A 135 -2.89 -3.73 -12.95
CA CYS A 135 -3.43 -4.68 -11.98
C CYS A 135 -4.30 -3.92 -10.96
N ASP A 136 -5.61 -3.87 -11.19
CA ASP A 136 -6.58 -3.11 -10.37
C ASP A 136 -7.16 -3.91 -9.18
N ARG A 137 -6.61 -5.09 -8.93
CA ARG A 137 -6.88 -5.95 -7.77
C ARG A 137 -5.59 -6.47 -7.13
N TRP A 138 -4.60 -5.57 -7.04
CA TRP A 138 -3.32 -5.83 -6.40
C TRP A 138 -3.32 -5.26 -4.97
N PHE A 139 -3.25 -6.14 -3.97
CA PHE A 139 -3.33 -5.76 -2.55
C PHE A 139 -1.99 -5.91 -1.85
N ALA A 140 -1.78 -5.11 -0.81
CA ALA A 140 -0.68 -5.33 0.13
C ALA A 140 -0.83 -6.69 0.81
N SER A 141 0.30 -7.37 1.07
CA SER A 141 0.29 -8.70 1.71
C SER A 141 -0.21 -8.66 3.15
N LEU A 142 -0.05 -7.53 3.84
CA LEU A 142 -0.53 -7.31 5.19
C LEU A 142 -1.12 -5.89 5.31
N PRO A 143 -2.28 -5.71 5.97
CA PRO A 143 -2.80 -4.39 6.34
C PRO A 143 -1.95 -3.80 7.47
N ALA A 144 -0.72 -3.41 7.16
CA ALA A 144 0.27 -2.92 8.10
C ALA A 144 1.19 -1.89 7.45
N SER A 145 2.07 -1.32 8.25
CA SER A 145 3.02 -0.29 7.83
C SER A 145 4.03 -0.75 6.79
N THR A 146 4.88 0.18 6.35
CA THR A 146 5.87 0.01 5.29
C THR A 146 6.75 -1.24 5.45
N GLN A 147 7.36 -1.45 6.62
CA GLN A 147 8.40 -2.48 6.75
C GLN A 147 7.88 -3.91 6.58
N PRO A 148 6.77 -4.34 7.22
CA PRO A 148 6.18 -5.65 6.95
C PRO A 148 5.92 -5.92 5.46
N ASN A 149 5.39 -4.95 4.73
CA ASN A 149 5.09 -5.12 3.30
C ASN A 149 6.37 -5.13 2.43
N ARG A 150 7.38 -4.32 2.77
CA ARG A 150 8.71 -4.43 2.11
C ARG A 150 9.35 -5.80 2.36
N LEU A 151 9.12 -6.42 3.52
CA LEU A 151 9.58 -7.79 3.76
C LEU A 151 8.93 -8.79 2.80
N TYR A 152 7.61 -8.69 2.61
CA TYR A 152 6.88 -9.52 1.65
C TYR A 152 7.38 -9.35 0.20
N VAL A 153 7.70 -8.13 -0.23
CA VAL A 153 8.22 -7.87 -1.59
C VAL A 153 9.49 -8.68 -1.87
N HIS A 154 10.38 -8.83 -0.88
CA HIS A 154 11.67 -9.49 -1.11
C HIS A 154 11.72 -10.95 -0.65
N SER A 155 10.82 -11.40 0.23
CA SER A 155 10.93 -12.74 0.85
C SER A 155 9.62 -13.52 0.94
N ALA A 156 8.51 -12.97 0.40
CA ALA A 156 7.17 -13.56 0.46
C ALA A 156 6.65 -13.84 1.89
N THR A 157 7.30 -13.27 2.92
CA THR A 157 6.88 -13.33 4.33
C THR A 157 7.37 -12.10 5.09
N SER A 158 6.66 -11.70 6.15
CA SER A 158 7.15 -10.68 7.10
C SER A 158 7.85 -11.28 8.32
N HIS A 159 7.95 -12.61 8.41
CA HIS A 159 8.46 -13.33 9.58
C HIS A 159 7.79 -12.88 10.90
N GLY A 160 6.47 -12.64 10.82
CA GLY A 160 5.66 -12.22 11.96
C GLY A 160 5.75 -10.73 12.31
N ALA A 161 6.45 -9.91 11.51
CA ALA A 161 6.40 -8.46 11.67
C ALA A 161 5.02 -7.91 11.26
N THR A 162 4.44 -7.09 12.13
CA THR A 162 3.14 -6.41 11.94
C THR A 162 3.25 -4.89 12.00
N GLY A 163 4.46 -4.36 12.21
CA GLY A 163 4.75 -2.93 12.24
C GLY A 163 6.25 -2.63 12.11
N ASN A 164 6.61 -1.36 12.21
CA ASN A 164 7.98 -0.88 12.09
C ASN A 164 8.72 -1.00 13.43
N ASP A 165 9.18 -2.21 13.76
CA ASP A 165 9.92 -2.51 14.99
C ASP A 165 11.44 -2.29 14.81
N THR A 166 11.96 -1.21 15.38
CA THR A 166 13.38 -0.81 15.25
C THR A 166 14.35 -1.88 15.75
N GLU A 167 14.06 -2.55 16.86
CA GLU A 167 14.96 -3.57 17.40
C GLU A 167 15.05 -4.78 16.46
N LYS A 168 13.92 -5.20 15.89
CA LYS A 168 13.91 -6.30 14.92
C LYS A 168 14.61 -5.93 13.62
N LEU A 169 14.42 -4.71 13.15
CA LEU A 169 15.12 -4.19 11.96
C LEU A 169 16.64 -4.21 12.15
N ILE A 170 17.13 -3.81 13.34
CA ILE A 170 18.56 -3.85 13.68
C ILE A 170 19.08 -5.29 13.79
N LYS A 171 18.32 -6.19 14.45
CA LYS A 171 18.70 -7.62 14.58
C LYS A 171 18.71 -8.37 13.25
N GLY A 172 18.02 -7.84 12.25
CA GLY A 172 17.84 -8.47 10.96
C GLY A 172 16.85 -9.63 10.99
N TYR A 173 16.13 -9.78 9.89
CA TYR A 173 15.15 -10.82 9.65
C TYR A 173 15.82 -12.05 8.99
N PRO A 174 15.52 -13.29 9.44
CA PRO A 174 16.28 -14.48 9.06
C PRO A 174 15.79 -15.15 7.76
N GLN A 175 14.68 -14.71 7.18
CA GLN A 175 14.13 -15.35 5.99
C GLN A 175 14.97 -15.07 4.74
N LYS A 176 15.02 -16.08 3.87
CA LYS A 176 15.67 -16.01 2.57
C LYS A 176 14.92 -15.06 1.64
N THR A 177 15.67 -14.30 0.87
CA THR A 177 15.19 -13.35 -0.13
C THR A 177 15.16 -13.94 -1.54
N ILE A 178 14.43 -13.27 -2.43
CA ILE A 178 14.48 -13.52 -3.87
C ILE A 178 15.88 -13.28 -4.43
N PHE A 179 16.66 -12.37 -3.85
CA PHE A 179 18.01 -12.04 -4.30
C PHE A 179 19.00 -13.19 -4.05
N GLU A 180 18.95 -13.81 -2.86
CA GLU A 180 19.70 -15.05 -2.59
C GLU A 180 19.27 -16.16 -3.54
N SER A 181 17.97 -16.28 -3.82
CA SER A 181 17.45 -17.30 -4.75
C SER A 181 17.91 -17.07 -6.20
N LEU A 182 18.05 -15.80 -6.63
CA LEU A 182 18.59 -15.43 -7.93
C LEU A 182 20.08 -15.76 -8.02
N GLU A 183 20.86 -15.40 -7.00
CA GLU A 183 22.30 -15.67 -6.94
C GLU A 183 22.60 -17.18 -6.99
N GLU A 184 21.94 -17.98 -6.15
CA GLU A 184 22.08 -19.45 -6.15
C GLU A 184 21.72 -20.08 -7.49
N SER A 185 20.81 -19.45 -8.23
CA SER A 185 20.39 -19.88 -9.56
C SER A 185 21.27 -19.33 -10.69
N GLY A 186 22.32 -18.58 -10.37
CA GLY A 186 23.26 -17.99 -11.33
C GLY A 186 22.72 -16.78 -12.10
N PHE A 187 21.70 -16.10 -11.58
CA PHE A 187 21.15 -14.86 -12.14
C PHE A 187 21.71 -13.62 -11.44
N SER A 188 21.88 -12.54 -12.21
CA SER A 188 22.27 -11.25 -11.67
C SER A 188 21.05 -10.46 -11.17
N PHE A 189 21.30 -9.58 -10.19
CA PHE A 189 20.33 -8.59 -9.73
C PHE A 189 21.04 -7.29 -9.35
N GLY A 190 20.28 -6.21 -9.24
CA GLY A 190 20.75 -4.92 -8.72
C GLY A 190 19.70 -4.33 -7.80
N ILE A 191 20.15 -3.67 -6.74
CA ILE A 191 19.29 -2.93 -5.80
C ILE A 191 19.68 -1.47 -5.90
N TYR A 192 18.76 -0.64 -6.39
CA TYR A 192 18.95 0.79 -6.56
C TYR A 192 18.07 1.53 -5.56
N TYR A 193 18.65 2.44 -4.80
CA TYR A 193 17.97 3.12 -3.70
C TYR A 193 18.50 4.53 -3.49
N GLN A 194 17.66 5.39 -2.91
CA GLN A 194 18.05 6.73 -2.45
C GLN A 194 18.33 6.73 -0.93
N ASP A 195 17.50 6.02 -0.17
CA ASP A 195 17.63 5.81 1.28
C ASP A 195 18.05 4.38 1.61
N PRO A 196 18.57 4.07 2.81
CA PRO A 196 19.03 2.72 3.15
C PRO A 196 18.03 1.63 2.73
N PRO A 197 18.43 0.67 1.87
CA PRO A 197 17.48 -0.23 1.25
C PRO A 197 16.95 -1.22 2.29
N ALA A 198 15.67 -1.60 2.15
CA ALA A 198 15.04 -2.57 3.05
C ALA A 198 15.75 -3.93 3.07
N THR A 199 16.56 -4.23 2.05
CA THR A 199 17.40 -5.42 1.98
C THR A 199 18.51 -5.47 3.03
N LEU A 200 18.90 -4.33 3.63
CA LEU A 200 19.84 -4.31 4.77
C LEU A 200 19.23 -4.82 6.07
N PHE A 201 17.89 -4.97 6.15
CA PHE A 201 17.22 -5.49 7.32
C PHE A 201 17.11 -7.02 7.32
N TYR A 202 17.72 -7.70 6.37
CA TYR A 202 17.87 -9.16 6.40
C TYR A 202 19.21 -9.53 7.00
N ARG A 203 19.26 -10.68 7.67
CA ARG A 203 20.54 -11.25 8.09
C ARG A 203 21.27 -11.71 6.84
N ILE A 204 22.47 -11.17 6.64
CA ILE A 204 23.37 -11.69 5.62
C ILE A 204 23.93 -12.99 6.18
N ASN A 205 23.48 -14.12 5.64
CA ASN A 205 24.19 -15.38 5.85
C ASN A 205 25.46 -15.31 5.00
N PHE A 206 26.60 -15.04 5.62
CA PHE A 206 27.87 -15.36 4.99
C PHE A 206 27.89 -16.88 4.84
N HIS A 207 27.80 -17.37 3.61
CA HIS A 207 28.20 -18.73 3.31
C HIS A 207 29.72 -18.77 3.47
N ASP A 208 30.19 -19.35 4.58
CA ASP A 208 31.58 -19.74 4.81
C ASP A 208 32.06 -20.77 3.77
#